data_AF-A0A368GDG7-F1
#
_entry.id   AF-A0A368GDG7-F1
#
_cell.length_a   1.000
_cell.length_b   1.000
_cell.length_c   1.000
_cell.angle_alpha   90.00
_cell.angle_beta   90.00
_cell.angle_gamma   90.00
#
_symmetry.space_group_name_H-M   'P 1'
#
loop_
_entity.id
_entity.type
_entity.pdbx_description
1 polymer ?
#
loop_
_entity_poly.entity_id
_entity_poly.type
_entity_poly.pdbx_seq_one_letter_code
_entity_poly.pdbx_strand_id
1 'polypeptide(L)'
;MINTTMAMGPMSAEIFTCDPASVCNQLGMVNNCTPVGSGVPGCCCSYDACLDPTRFPNKYPGNPLKCYVGFQSTYNGGMTVGSEVYCNGMCGALNAIVN
;
A
#
# COMPACT_ATOMS: atom_id res chain seq x y z
N MET A 1 1.50 16.19 -5.40
CA MET A 1 2.40 15.50 -6.34
C MET A 1 3.49 14.82 -5.54
N ILE A 2 3.60 13.50 -5.61
CA ILE A 2 4.79 12.78 -5.16
C ILE A 2 5.81 12.97 -6.29
N ASN A 3 6.83 13.79 -6.05
CA ASN A 3 7.88 14.12 -7.02
C ASN A 3 9.20 13.59 -6.49
N THR A 4 9.66 12.46 -7.04
CA THR A 4 10.90 11.80 -6.63
C THR A 4 11.79 11.68 -7.86
N THR A 5 12.82 12.51 -7.96
CA THR A 5 13.80 12.49 -9.05
C THR A 5 15.00 11.65 -8.63
N MET A 6 15.17 10.43 -9.13
CA MET A 6 16.31 9.59 -8.76
C MET A 6 16.82 8.77 -9.94
N ALA A 7 18.04 9.10 -10.38
CA ALA A 7 18.70 8.56 -11.55
C ALA A 7 19.00 7.04 -11.45
N MET A 8 18.87 6.38 -12.61
CA MET A 8 19.34 5.03 -12.99
C MET A 8 18.36 3.86 -12.79
N GLY A 9 17.44 3.70 -13.75
CA GLY A 9 16.64 2.49 -14.00
C GLY A 9 15.22 2.55 -13.40
N PRO A 10 14.26 1.77 -13.94
CA PRO A 10 12.91 1.71 -13.39
C PRO A 10 12.95 1.08 -11.99
N MET A 11 12.54 1.85 -10.99
CA MET A 11 12.46 1.39 -9.59
C MET A 11 10.99 1.31 -9.18
N SER A 12 10.61 0.22 -8.50
CA SER A 12 9.28 0.14 -7.89
C SER A 12 9.27 0.88 -6.55
N ALA A 13 8.21 1.65 -6.34
CA ALA A 13 7.91 2.38 -5.12
C ALA A 13 6.47 2.07 -4.74
N GLU A 14 6.27 1.56 -3.53
CA GLU A 14 4.97 1.23 -2.99
C GLU A 14 4.68 2.09 -1.76
N ILE A 15 3.50 2.69 -1.74
CA ILE A 15 3.02 3.49 -0.62
C ILE A 15 1.89 2.72 0.02
N PHE A 16 1.96 2.56 1.34
CA PHE A 16 0.95 1.92 2.15
C PHE A 16 0.25 2.97 3.01
N THR A 17 -1.08 2.94 3.03
CA THR A 17 -1.92 3.94 3.67
C THR A 17 -3.10 3.31 4.40
N CYS A 18 -3.76 4.15 5.18
CA CYS A 18 -5.03 3.85 5.80
C CYS A 18 -6.11 4.67 5.07
N ASP A 19 -6.82 4.05 4.14
CA ASP A 19 -7.78 4.76 3.31
C ASP A 19 -9.21 4.54 3.80
N PRO A 20 -10.08 5.57 3.73
CA PRO A 20 -11.48 5.39 4.02
C PRO A 20 -12.09 4.31 3.13
N ALA A 21 -12.95 3.47 3.69
CA ALA A 21 -13.63 2.42 2.92
C ALA A 21 -14.35 3.00 1.69
N SER A 22 -14.89 4.23 1.77
CA SER A 22 -15.54 4.91 0.65
C SER A 22 -14.61 5.14 -0.55
N VAL A 23 -13.32 5.44 -0.32
CA VAL A 23 -12.32 5.61 -1.40
C VAL A 23 -12.05 4.27 -2.09
N CYS A 24 -11.80 3.22 -1.29
CA CYS A 24 -11.59 1.87 -1.81
C CYS A 24 -12.81 1.33 -2.59
N ASN A 25 -14.03 1.65 -2.14
CA ASN A 25 -15.26 1.30 -2.85
C ASN A 25 -15.39 2.06 -4.18
N GLN A 26 -15.13 3.37 -4.19
CA GLN A 26 -15.21 4.18 -5.42
C GLN A 26 -14.21 3.73 -6.49
N LEU A 27 -13.04 3.25 -6.07
CA LEU A 27 -12.00 2.73 -6.97
C LEU A 27 -12.16 1.23 -7.29
N GLY A 28 -13.16 0.54 -6.72
CA GLY A 28 -13.40 -0.88 -6.96
C GLY A 28 -12.32 -1.82 -6.40
N MET A 29 -11.58 -1.38 -5.37
CA MET A 29 -10.42 -2.08 -4.80
C MET A 29 -10.74 -2.84 -3.50
N VAL A 30 -12.00 -3.00 -3.13
CA VAL A 30 -12.36 -3.62 -1.85
C VAL A 30 -11.95 -5.10 -1.81
N ASN A 31 -10.98 -5.42 -0.93
CA ASN A 31 -10.36 -6.75 -0.83
C ASN A 31 -9.84 -7.24 -2.19
N ASN A 32 -9.39 -6.31 -3.04
CA ASN A 32 -8.97 -6.58 -4.40
C ASN A 32 -7.87 -5.60 -4.82
N CYS A 33 -7.11 -5.99 -5.84
CA CYS A 33 -6.13 -5.12 -6.48
C CYS A 33 -6.63 -4.76 -7.88
N THR A 34 -6.75 -3.48 -8.18
CA THR A 34 -7.12 -2.99 -9.50
C THR A 34 -6.19 -1.87 -9.95
N PRO A 35 -5.91 -1.75 -11.26
CA PRO A 35 -5.21 -0.58 -11.77
C PRO A 35 -6.05 0.69 -11.54
N VAL A 36 -5.42 1.71 -10.98
CA VAL A 36 -6.01 3.02 -10.73
C VAL A 36 -5.49 4.02 -11.76
N GLY A 37 -6.39 4.78 -12.38
CA GLY A 37 -6.03 5.82 -13.36
C GLY A 37 -5.23 5.26 -14.54
N SER A 38 -4.04 5.84 -14.79
CA SER A 38 -3.15 5.52 -15.92
C SER A 38 -2.39 4.19 -15.78
N GLY A 39 -2.99 3.18 -15.13
CA GLY A 39 -2.45 1.83 -15.02
C GLY A 39 -1.57 1.57 -13.80
N VAL A 40 -1.63 2.43 -12.76
CA VAL A 40 -0.89 2.25 -11.51
C VAL A 40 -1.62 1.20 -10.66
N PRO A 41 -1.07 0.01 -10.41
CA PRO A 41 -1.75 -1.00 -9.58
C PRO A 41 -1.95 -0.48 -8.15
N GLY A 42 -3.19 -0.57 -7.67
CA GLY A 42 -3.57 -0.27 -6.29
C GLY A 42 -4.37 -1.39 -5.67
N CYS A 43 -4.33 -1.52 -4.35
CA CYS A 43 -5.05 -2.53 -3.59
C CYS A 43 -5.71 -1.91 -2.36
N CYS A 44 -6.88 -2.42 -1.98
CA CYS A 44 -7.41 -2.21 -0.64
C CYS A 44 -7.84 -3.53 0.03
N CYS A 45 -7.81 -3.55 1.35
CA CYS A 45 -8.28 -4.70 2.13
C CYS A 45 -8.73 -4.32 3.53
N SER A 46 -9.66 -5.13 4.05
CA SER A 46 -10.38 -4.89 5.30
C SER A 46 -9.88 -5.73 6.49
N TYR A 47 -8.72 -6.39 6.34
CA TYR A 47 -8.17 -7.33 7.31
C TYR A 47 -6.71 -7.02 7.60
N ASP A 48 -6.27 -7.37 8.81
CA ASP A 48 -4.96 -6.97 9.34
C ASP A 48 -3.80 -7.63 8.59
N ALA A 49 -2.72 -6.87 8.42
CA ALA A 49 -1.50 -7.24 7.71
C ALA A 49 -1.69 -7.68 6.24
N CYS A 50 -2.82 -7.36 5.61
CA CYS A 50 -3.10 -7.78 4.23
C CYS A 50 -2.14 -7.23 3.17
N LEU A 51 -1.57 -6.06 3.44
CA LEU A 51 -0.62 -5.32 2.61
C LEU A 51 0.62 -4.95 3.41
N ASP A 52 0.95 -5.72 4.46
CA ASP A 52 2.15 -5.48 5.27
C ASP A 52 3.30 -6.38 4.77
N PRO A 53 4.32 -5.81 4.09
CA PRO A 53 5.43 -6.60 3.57
C PRO A 53 6.32 -7.20 4.67
N THR A 54 6.14 -6.78 5.93
CA THR A 54 6.90 -7.25 7.09
C THR A 54 6.19 -8.37 7.86
N ARG A 55 4.93 -8.68 7.51
CA ARG A 55 4.09 -9.64 8.21
C ARG A 55 3.61 -10.73 7.26
N PHE A 56 4.13 -11.95 7.44
CA PHE A 56 3.62 -13.15 6.78
C PHE A 56 3.51 -14.29 7.81
N PRO A 57 2.37 -15.00 7.93
CA PRO A 57 1.12 -14.84 7.17
C PRO A 57 0.22 -13.69 7.69
N ASN A 58 -0.73 -13.27 6.84
CA ASN A 58 -1.71 -12.23 7.20
C ASN A 58 -2.58 -12.69 8.39
N LYS A 59 -2.89 -11.78 9.31
CA LYS A 59 -3.69 -12.11 10.51
C LYS A 59 -5.18 -11.88 10.25
N TYR A 60 -5.98 -12.91 10.54
CA TYR A 60 -7.43 -12.86 10.43
C TYR A 60 -8.12 -13.43 11.67
N PRO A 61 -9.22 -12.79 12.15
CA PRO A 61 -9.62 -11.40 11.93
C PRO A 61 -8.85 -10.47 12.88
N GLY A 62 -8.07 -9.53 12.35
CA GLY A 62 -7.43 -8.51 13.17
C GLY A 62 -8.39 -7.37 13.46
N ASN A 63 -9.10 -7.44 14.61
CA ASN A 63 -9.90 -6.33 15.12
C ASN A 63 -9.32 -5.89 16.49
N PRO A 64 -8.92 -4.62 16.67
CA PRO A 64 -9.03 -3.51 15.73
C PRO A 64 -8.12 -3.68 14.51
N LEU A 65 -8.60 -3.26 13.33
CA LEU A 65 -7.82 -3.29 12.08
C LEU A 65 -6.52 -2.50 12.26
N LYS A 66 -5.40 -3.13 11.97
CA LYS A 66 -4.10 -2.47 11.85
C LYS A 66 -3.63 -2.54 10.41
N CYS A 67 -3.05 -1.44 9.95
CA CYS A 67 -2.46 -1.35 8.62
C CYS A 67 -1.03 -0.86 8.77
N TYR A 68 -0.14 -1.45 7.99
CA TYR A 68 1.16 -0.85 7.76
C TYR A 68 0.96 0.44 6.99
N VAL A 69 1.47 1.55 7.51
CA VAL A 69 1.46 2.85 6.84
C VAL A 69 2.88 3.29 6.66
N GLY A 70 3.26 3.59 5.41
CA GLY A 70 4.64 3.88 5.08
C GLY A 70 4.95 3.74 3.60
N PHE A 71 6.21 3.48 3.34
CA PHE A 71 6.80 3.45 2.03
C PHE A 71 7.77 2.29 1.89
N GLN A 72 7.73 1.62 0.75
CA GLN A 72 8.72 0.64 0.34
C GLN A 72 9.26 1.01 -1.03
N SER A 73 10.57 0.84 -1.23
CA SER A 73 11.20 0.99 -2.53
C SER A 73 12.25 -0.09 -2.75
N THR A 74 12.45 -0.48 -4.00
CA THR A 74 13.54 -1.38 -4.40
C THR A 74 14.87 -0.67 -4.64
N TYR A 75 14.95 0.65 -4.40
CA TYR A 75 16.18 1.44 -4.56
C TYR A 75 17.31 0.95 -3.64
N ASN A 76 18.53 0.87 -4.20
CA ASN A 76 19.81 0.67 -3.49
C ASN A 76 19.79 -0.45 -2.42
N GLY A 77 19.26 -1.63 -2.78
CA GLY A 77 19.19 -2.79 -1.88
C GLY A 77 17.88 -2.92 -1.09
N GLY A 78 16.91 -2.03 -1.35
CA GLY A 78 15.61 -2.04 -0.71
C GLY A 78 15.53 -1.09 0.48
N MET A 79 14.50 -0.27 0.52
CA MET A 79 14.20 0.62 1.64
C MET A 79 12.76 0.39 2.08
N THR A 80 12.52 0.23 3.37
CA THR A 80 11.18 0.13 3.94
C THR A 80 11.12 1.03 5.17
N VAL A 81 10.22 2.00 5.16
CA VAL A 81 10.04 2.97 6.24
C VAL A 81 8.56 3.10 6.54
N GLY A 82 8.17 2.92 7.81
CA GLY A 82 6.77 2.96 8.20
C GLY A 82 6.50 2.29 9.53
N SER A 83 5.22 2.18 9.87
CA SER A 83 4.76 1.59 11.12
C SER A 83 3.34 1.05 10.99
N GLU A 84 2.99 0.06 11.81
CA GLU A 84 1.59 -0.36 11.96
C GLU A 84 0.80 0.67 12.77
N VAL A 85 -0.35 1.08 12.25
CA VAL A 85 -1.29 1.98 12.93
C VAL A 85 -2.69 1.41 12.94
N TYR A 86 -3.51 1.84 13.89
CA TYR A 86 -4.93 1.50 13.94
C TYR A 86 -5.70 2.23 12.85
N CYS A 87 -6.58 1.50 12.16
CA CYS A 87 -7.32 1.98 11.01
C CYS A 87 -8.83 1.82 11.17
N ASN A 88 -9.57 2.90 10.87
CA ASN A 88 -11.03 2.89 10.78
C ASN A 88 -11.45 3.05 9.31
N GLY A 89 -11.16 2.03 8.51
CA GLY A 89 -11.27 2.06 7.06
C GLY A 89 -10.75 0.76 6.46
N MET A 90 -9.86 0.87 5.48
CA MET A 90 -9.17 -0.26 4.86
C MET A 90 -7.69 0.05 4.73
N CYS A 91 -6.85 -0.98 4.74
CA CYS A 91 -5.45 -0.81 4.36
C CYS A 91 -5.39 -0.60 2.85
N GLY A 92 -4.66 0.41 2.40
CA GLY A 92 -4.44 0.75 0.99
C GLY A 92 -2.98 0.56 0.60
N ALA A 93 -2.73 0.17 -0.64
CA ALA A 93 -1.41 0.17 -1.24
C ALA A 93 -1.47 0.70 -2.67
N LEU A 94 -0.46 1.46 -3.07
CA LEU A 94 -0.28 1.97 -4.44
C LEU A 94 1.15 1.70 -4.87
N ASN A 95 1.32 0.96 -5.96
CA ASN A 95 2.64 0.65 -6.51
C ASN A 95 2.87 1.41 -7.81
N ALA A 96 3.94 2.19 -7.85
CA ALA A 96 4.34 2.99 -9.00
C ALA A 96 5.79 2.65 -9.42
N ILE A 97 6.06 2.79 -10.71
CA ILE A 97 7.42 2.76 -11.25
C ILE A 97 7.92 4.20 -11.33
N VAL A 98 9.05 4.47 -10.68
CA VAL A 98 9.74 5.76 -10.68
C VAL A 98 10.97 5.64 -11.59
N ASN A 99 11.15 6.59 -12.52
CA ASN A 99 12.25 6.69 -13.49
C ASN A 99 13.12 7.92 -13.22
#